data_AF-A0A9E3AAA4-F1
#
_entry.id   AF-A0A9E3AAA4-F1
#
_cell.length_a   1.000
_cell.length_b   1.000
_cell.length_c   1.000
_cell.angle_alpha   90.00
_cell.angle_beta   90.00
_cell.angle_gamma   90.00
#
_symmetry.space_group_name_H-M   'P 1'
#
loop_
_entity.id
_entity.type
_entity.pdbx_description
1 polymer ?
#
loop_
_entity_poly.entity_id
_entity_poly.type
_entity_poly.pdbx_seq_one_letter_code
_entity_poly.pdbx_strand_id
1 'polypeptide(L)'
;MDGLVIRSDLYNLAFLAGDEAEMERQVAWAAGRPGDEDQMLSAHASTMAYRGQMQRAGDLFRRAVDSAVRADSKETGALWLALQATDHAEVGDPVAARQDVTRALDLAPGRYVKVVTALALARAGDTAHAKTMFEALRKAEPTNTMLNLYWFPVIEAALDLNQQQPARAVVTLAPTIPYELGGGGATIIYPAYVRGVAYLAEKNGPAAIGEFQKFYEHADLIGNSVLAPLAHLQMARAYVLTGNSAKAKNYYQDFFSIWKNADPDVPIMKKAKAEYAKLQ
;
A
#
# COMPACT_ATOMS: atom_id res chain seq x y z
N MET A 1 23.72 -20.82 7.25
CA MET A 1 23.13 -19.51 6.88
C MET A 1 21.72 -19.76 6.39
N ASP A 2 20.80 -20.11 7.30
CA ASP A 2 19.37 -20.24 7.03
C ASP A 2 18.66 -19.34 8.05
N GLY A 3 18.09 -18.23 7.59
CA GLY A 3 17.54 -17.18 8.45
C GLY A 3 16.57 -16.30 7.69
N LEU A 4 15.84 -15.46 8.41
CA LEU A 4 14.66 -14.76 7.90
C LEU A 4 14.90 -14.00 6.58
N VAL A 5 16.02 -13.28 6.45
CA VAL A 5 16.33 -12.52 5.22
C VAL A 5 16.29 -13.42 3.99
N ILE A 6 17.01 -14.54 4.03
CA ILE A 6 17.06 -15.50 2.90
C ILE A 6 15.67 -16.10 2.64
N ARG A 7 14.89 -16.33 3.70
CA ARG A 7 13.54 -16.90 3.59
C ARG A 7 12.54 -15.93 3.00
N SER A 8 12.65 -14.65 3.35
CA SER A 8 11.87 -13.57 2.75
C SER A 8 12.23 -13.37 1.27
N ASP A 9 13.52 -13.46 0.92
CA ASP A 9 13.95 -13.40 -0.49
C ASP A 9 13.40 -14.57 -1.31
N LEU A 10 13.47 -15.80 -0.77
CA LEU A 10 12.87 -16.97 -1.40
C LEU A 10 11.35 -16.84 -1.54
N TYR A 11 10.66 -16.30 -0.53
CA TYR A 11 9.23 -16.03 -0.60
C TYR A 11 8.90 -15.03 -1.71
N ASN A 12 9.65 -13.93 -1.81
CA ASN A 12 9.46 -12.91 -2.84
C ASN A 12 9.73 -13.46 -4.24
N LEU A 13 10.79 -14.26 -4.43
CA LEU A 13 11.06 -14.94 -5.71
C LEU A 13 9.94 -15.92 -6.07
N ALA A 14 9.42 -16.68 -5.10
CA ALA A 14 8.30 -17.57 -5.30
C ALA A 14 7.02 -16.80 -5.70
N PHE A 15 6.75 -15.68 -5.05
CA PHE A 15 5.65 -14.79 -5.43
C PHE A 15 5.77 -14.32 -6.89
N LEU A 16 6.95 -13.82 -7.30
CA LEU A 16 7.20 -13.36 -8.67
C LEU A 16 7.12 -14.50 -9.70
N ALA A 17 7.50 -15.72 -9.33
CA ALA A 17 7.39 -16.91 -10.16
C ALA A 17 5.98 -17.52 -10.20
N GLY A 18 5.06 -17.06 -9.35
CA GLY A 18 3.73 -17.67 -9.17
C GLY A 18 3.75 -19.03 -8.48
N ASP A 19 4.83 -19.34 -7.74
CA ASP A 19 4.99 -20.61 -7.01
C ASP A 19 4.33 -20.54 -5.63
N GLU A 20 3.05 -20.92 -5.58
CA GLU A 20 2.27 -20.93 -4.34
C GLU A 20 2.79 -21.94 -3.32
N ALA A 21 3.29 -23.09 -3.77
CA ALA A 21 3.80 -24.12 -2.88
C ALA A 21 5.08 -23.68 -2.18
N GLU A 22 5.97 -22.98 -2.89
CA GLU A 22 7.19 -22.44 -2.31
C GLU A 22 6.92 -21.28 -1.34
N MET A 23 5.94 -20.42 -1.64
CA MET A 23 5.47 -19.38 -0.70
C MET A 23 4.97 -20.02 0.59
N GLU A 24 4.08 -21.03 0.51
CA GLU A 24 3.58 -21.77 1.66
C GLU A 24 4.70 -22.47 2.44
N ARG A 25 5.72 -23.00 1.76
CA ARG A 25 6.89 -23.60 2.41
C ARG A 25 7.66 -22.61 3.27
N GLN A 26 7.80 -21.34 2.85
CA GLN A 26 8.49 -20.33 3.66
C GLN A 26 7.64 -19.91 4.86
N VAL A 27 6.31 -19.78 4.68
CA VAL A 27 5.36 -19.52 5.79
C VAL A 27 5.44 -20.64 6.83
N ALA A 28 5.45 -21.90 6.39
CA ALA A 28 5.56 -23.05 7.28
C ALA A 28 6.91 -23.11 8.01
N TRP A 29 8.01 -22.70 7.34
CA TRP A 29 9.33 -22.64 7.98
C TRP A 29 9.35 -21.67 9.18
N ALA A 30 8.65 -20.53 9.07
CA ALA A 30 8.62 -19.50 10.11
C ALA A 30 7.70 -19.84 11.29
N ALA A 31 6.77 -20.79 11.14
CA ALA A 31 5.76 -21.11 12.15
C ALA A 31 6.36 -21.45 13.53
N GLY A 32 5.86 -20.79 14.57
CA GLY A 32 6.30 -20.97 15.96
C GLY A 32 7.64 -20.32 16.30
N ARG A 33 8.29 -19.61 15.37
CA ARG A 33 9.58 -18.92 15.60
C ARG A 33 9.35 -17.45 15.93
N PRO A 34 9.66 -16.99 17.15
CA PRO A 34 9.49 -15.60 17.54
C PRO A 34 10.27 -14.64 16.62
N GLY A 35 9.60 -13.61 16.10
CA GLY A 35 10.19 -12.59 15.22
C GLY A 35 10.26 -12.96 13.73
N ASP A 36 10.18 -14.26 13.41
CA ASP A 36 10.13 -14.75 12.02
C ASP A 36 8.69 -15.03 11.57
N GLU A 37 7.87 -15.64 12.45
CA GLU A 37 6.50 -16.04 12.14
C GLU A 37 5.64 -14.84 11.76
N ASP A 38 5.70 -13.75 12.53
CA ASP A 38 4.88 -12.57 12.29
C ASP A 38 5.25 -11.87 10.98
N GLN A 39 6.54 -11.79 10.65
CA GLN A 39 7.01 -11.21 9.40
C GLN A 39 6.55 -12.02 8.19
N MET A 40 6.66 -13.35 8.25
CA MET A 40 6.25 -14.21 7.15
C MET A 40 4.72 -14.28 6.99
N LEU A 41 3.97 -14.23 8.09
CA LEU A 41 2.50 -14.10 8.06
C LEU A 41 2.07 -12.75 7.46
N SER A 42 2.76 -11.66 7.81
CA SER A 42 2.51 -10.33 7.26
C SER A 42 2.79 -10.29 5.74
N ALA A 43 3.92 -10.85 5.29
CA ALA A 43 4.20 -11.00 3.86
C ALA A 43 3.12 -11.82 3.15
N HIS A 44 2.65 -12.91 3.76
CA HIS A 44 1.58 -13.71 3.18
C HIS A 44 0.23 -12.97 3.15
N ALA A 45 -0.05 -12.13 4.16
CA ALA A 45 -1.21 -11.24 4.18
C ALA A 45 -1.17 -10.27 2.99
N SER A 46 -0.03 -9.63 2.73
CA SER A 46 0.15 -8.74 1.57
C SER A 46 -0.07 -9.47 0.25
N THR A 47 0.36 -10.73 0.11
CA THR A 47 0.06 -11.54 -1.08
C THR A 47 -1.44 -11.80 -1.25
N MET A 48 -2.19 -12.00 -0.16
CA MET A 48 -3.66 -12.11 -0.24
C MET A 48 -4.29 -10.76 -0.63
N ALA A 49 -3.82 -9.65 -0.06
CA ALA A 49 -4.28 -8.30 -0.40
C ALA A 49 -4.00 -7.94 -1.87
N TYR A 50 -2.82 -8.28 -2.40
CA TYR A 50 -2.46 -8.15 -3.81
C TYR A 50 -3.47 -8.84 -4.73
N ARG A 51 -4.03 -9.98 -4.30
CA ARG A 51 -5.03 -10.75 -5.05
C ARG A 51 -6.48 -10.31 -4.78
N GLY A 52 -6.67 -9.25 -4.00
CA GLY A 52 -8.00 -8.74 -3.63
C GLY A 52 -8.72 -9.57 -2.55
N GLN A 53 -8.03 -10.49 -1.86
CA GLN A 53 -8.59 -11.37 -0.82
C GLN A 53 -8.44 -10.73 0.56
N MET A 54 -9.16 -9.63 0.78
CA MET A 54 -9.06 -8.77 1.97
C MET A 54 -9.42 -9.50 3.27
N GLN A 55 -10.40 -10.41 3.24
CA GLN A 55 -10.77 -11.22 4.40
C GLN A 55 -9.62 -12.14 4.84
N ARG A 56 -9.02 -12.85 3.88
CA ARG A 56 -7.86 -13.73 4.16
C ARG A 56 -6.63 -12.95 4.58
N ALA A 57 -6.39 -11.78 3.97
CA ALA A 57 -5.33 -10.87 4.38
C ALA A 57 -5.52 -10.43 5.84
N GLY A 58 -6.74 -10.01 6.22
CA GLY A 58 -7.07 -9.63 7.59
C GLY A 58 -6.90 -10.77 8.61
N ASP A 59 -7.21 -12.01 8.22
CA ASP A 59 -6.95 -13.19 9.06
C ASP A 59 -5.46 -13.42 9.32
N LEU A 60 -4.64 -13.28 8.28
CA LEU A 60 -3.19 -13.44 8.37
C LEU A 60 -2.53 -12.30 9.15
N PHE A 61 -2.95 -11.05 8.92
CA PHE A 61 -2.48 -9.91 9.72
C PHE A 61 -2.84 -10.08 11.20
N ARG A 62 -4.05 -10.53 11.54
CA ARG A 62 -4.40 -10.82 12.94
C ARG A 62 -3.46 -11.85 13.57
N ARG A 63 -3.17 -12.95 12.84
CA ARG A 63 -2.23 -13.97 13.31
C ARG A 63 -0.80 -13.44 13.45
N ALA A 64 -0.37 -12.55 12.54
CA ALA A 64 0.92 -11.87 12.61
C ALA A 64 1.01 -10.98 13.86
N VAL A 65 -0.04 -10.20 14.14
CA VAL A 65 -0.15 -9.38 15.36
C VAL A 65 -0.07 -10.27 16.61
N ASP A 66 -0.86 -11.34 16.68
CA ASP A 66 -0.86 -12.25 17.83
C ASP A 66 0.52 -12.89 18.03
N SER A 67 1.21 -13.25 16.94
CA SER A 67 2.57 -13.78 16.96
C SER A 67 3.58 -12.75 17.50
N ALA A 68 3.55 -11.52 16.98
CA ALA A 68 4.42 -10.45 17.43
C ALA A 68 4.20 -10.10 18.91
N VAL A 69 2.94 -10.08 19.38
CA VAL A 69 2.61 -9.86 20.78
C VAL A 69 3.12 -11.00 21.67
N ARG A 70 2.99 -12.27 21.24
CA ARG A 70 3.57 -13.41 21.98
C ARG A 70 5.09 -13.35 22.06
N ALA A 71 5.74 -12.75 21.07
CA ALA A 71 7.18 -12.49 21.04
C ALA A 71 7.60 -11.20 21.79
N ASP A 72 6.69 -10.56 22.53
CA ASP A 72 6.90 -9.28 23.23
C ASP A 72 7.25 -8.09 22.30
N SER A 73 6.90 -8.17 21.02
CA SER A 73 7.14 -7.13 20.02
C SER A 73 5.84 -6.41 19.62
N LYS A 74 5.22 -5.71 20.58
CA LYS A 74 3.96 -5.00 20.35
C LYS A 74 4.05 -3.91 19.27
N GLU A 75 5.18 -3.22 19.16
CA GLU A 75 5.39 -2.20 18.11
C GLU A 75 5.39 -2.83 16.71
N THR A 76 5.98 -4.02 16.54
CA THR A 76 5.90 -4.79 15.28
C THR A 76 4.46 -5.20 14.98
N GLY A 77 3.72 -5.71 15.98
CA GLY A 77 2.29 -6.01 15.81
C GLY A 77 1.47 -4.78 15.40
N ALA A 78 1.73 -3.63 16.02
CA ALA A 78 1.06 -2.38 15.66
C ALA A 78 1.40 -1.92 14.24
N LEU A 79 2.62 -2.19 13.75
CA LEU A 79 2.99 -1.91 12.38
C LEU A 79 2.20 -2.79 11.39
N TRP A 80 1.98 -4.08 11.69
CA TRP A 80 1.14 -4.95 10.86
C TRP A 80 -0.30 -4.42 10.73
N LEU A 81 -0.87 -3.91 11.82
CA LEU A 81 -2.17 -3.24 11.78
C LEU A 81 -2.14 -1.94 10.94
N ALA A 82 -1.05 -1.18 11.03
CA ALA A 82 -0.89 0.03 10.23
C ALA A 82 -0.79 -0.27 8.71
N LEU A 83 -0.12 -1.37 8.33
CA LEU A 83 -0.08 -1.82 6.93
C LEU A 83 -1.45 -2.30 6.45
N GLN A 84 -2.16 -3.08 7.26
CA GLN A 84 -3.54 -3.46 6.96
C GLN A 84 -4.45 -2.23 6.77
N ALA A 85 -4.25 -1.19 7.59
CA ALA A 85 -4.98 0.06 7.45
C ALA A 85 -4.70 0.77 6.12
N THR A 86 -3.44 0.77 5.65
CA THR A 86 -3.10 1.33 4.33
C THR A 86 -3.73 0.52 3.20
N ASP A 87 -3.76 -0.81 3.29
CA ASP A 87 -4.40 -1.65 2.29
C ASP A 87 -5.89 -1.35 2.21
N HIS A 88 -6.58 -1.31 3.35
CA HIS A 88 -8.01 -0.95 3.43
C HIS A 88 -8.29 0.44 2.86
N ALA A 89 -7.44 1.44 3.15
CA ALA A 89 -7.60 2.77 2.60
C ALA A 89 -7.52 2.78 1.06
N GLU A 90 -6.52 2.09 0.49
CA GLU A 90 -6.27 2.09 -0.96
C GLU A 90 -7.30 1.27 -1.75
N VAL A 91 -7.87 0.22 -1.16
CA VAL A 91 -8.99 -0.52 -1.77
C VAL A 91 -10.35 0.15 -1.57
N GLY A 92 -10.36 1.32 -0.94
CA GLY A 92 -11.54 2.18 -0.79
C GLY A 92 -12.45 1.79 0.36
N ASP A 93 -11.93 1.15 1.41
CA ASP A 93 -12.62 0.87 2.67
C ASP A 93 -12.10 1.78 3.81
N PRO A 94 -12.59 3.02 3.90
CA PRO A 94 -12.14 3.96 4.92
C PRO A 94 -12.64 3.61 6.33
N VAL A 95 -13.66 2.75 6.47
CA VAL A 95 -14.18 2.33 7.77
C VAL A 95 -13.22 1.33 8.39
N ALA A 96 -12.84 0.29 7.64
CA ALA A 96 -11.88 -0.70 8.09
C ALA A 96 -10.49 -0.05 8.34
N ALA A 97 -10.06 0.87 7.45
CA ALA A 97 -8.80 1.60 7.64
C ALA A 97 -8.74 2.36 8.98
N ARG A 98 -9.81 3.08 9.35
CA ARG A 98 -9.87 3.80 10.64
C ARG A 98 -9.86 2.85 11.83
N GLN A 99 -10.57 1.72 11.75
CA GLN A 99 -10.59 0.72 12.81
C GLN A 99 -9.20 0.12 13.04
N ASP A 100 -8.48 -0.20 11.98
CA ASP A 100 -7.12 -0.73 12.06
C ASP A 100 -6.13 0.30 12.61
N VAL A 101 -6.27 1.59 12.24
CA VAL A 101 -5.50 2.69 12.84
C VAL A 101 -5.71 2.76 14.36
N THR A 102 -6.96 2.73 14.82
CA THR A 102 -7.25 2.75 16.27
C THR A 102 -6.57 1.57 16.97
N ARG A 103 -6.72 0.35 16.43
CA ARG A 103 -6.10 -0.85 17.00
C ARG A 103 -4.58 -0.78 17.01
N ALA A 104 -3.97 -0.23 15.96
CA ALA A 104 -2.51 -0.06 15.88
C ALA A 104 -2.00 0.89 16.97
N LEU A 105 -2.63 2.04 17.13
CA LEU A 105 -2.24 3.06 18.11
C LEU A 105 -2.48 2.60 19.55
N ASP A 106 -3.56 1.85 19.81
CA ASP A 106 -3.86 1.26 21.11
C ASP A 106 -2.85 0.17 21.49
N LEU A 107 -2.37 -0.60 20.51
CA LEU A 107 -1.40 -1.67 20.73
C LEU A 107 0.00 -1.10 21.05
N ALA A 108 0.51 -0.21 20.20
CA ALA A 108 1.76 0.50 20.42
C ALA A 108 1.88 1.73 19.50
N PRO A 109 1.89 2.96 20.05
CA PRO A 109 1.96 4.20 19.26
C PRO A 109 3.41 4.59 18.94
N GLY A 110 4.16 3.63 18.38
CA GLY A 110 5.54 3.77 17.92
C GLY A 110 5.70 4.83 16.82
N ARG A 111 6.92 5.31 16.59
CA ARG A 111 7.16 6.38 15.60
C ARG A 111 6.71 5.98 14.20
N TYR A 112 7.15 4.80 13.73
CA TYR A 112 6.77 4.33 12.40
C TYR A 112 5.29 3.97 12.32
N VAL A 113 4.71 3.42 13.39
CA VAL A 113 3.26 3.19 13.47
C VAL A 113 2.48 4.48 13.26
N LYS A 114 2.85 5.57 13.94
CA LYS A 114 2.23 6.89 13.77
C LYS A 114 2.36 7.43 12.34
N VAL A 115 3.51 7.23 11.70
CA VAL A 115 3.74 7.67 10.32
C VAL A 115 2.82 6.94 9.35
N VAL A 116 2.78 5.60 9.41
CA VAL A 116 1.96 4.78 8.50
C VAL A 116 0.47 4.97 8.77
N THR A 117 0.06 5.10 10.03
CA THR A 117 -1.35 5.38 10.38
C THR A 117 -1.79 6.78 9.99
N ALA A 118 -0.93 7.81 10.09
CA ALA A 118 -1.24 9.15 9.57
C ALA A 118 -1.46 9.13 8.05
N LEU A 119 -0.64 8.35 7.33
CA LEU A 119 -0.84 8.11 5.91
C LEU A 119 -2.16 7.39 5.62
N ALA A 120 -2.44 6.28 6.32
CA ALA A 120 -3.69 5.52 6.16
C ALA A 120 -4.93 6.41 6.40
N LEU A 121 -4.92 7.23 7.45
CA LEU A 121 -5.99 8.19 7.72
C LEU A 121 -6.16 9.21 6.59
N ALA A 122 -5.05 9.80 6.11
CA ALA A 122 -5.10 10.76 5.01
C ALA A 122 -5.68 10.11 3.75
N ARG A 123 -5.26 8.89 3.42
CA ARG A 123 -5.74 8.15 2.24
C ARG A 123 -7.17 7.65 2.37
N ALA A 124 -7.62 7.37 3.59
CA ALA A 124 -9.00 7.07 3.93
C ALA A 124 -9.92 8.31 3.96
N GLY A 125 -9.38 9.52 3.73
CA GLY A 125 -10.13 10.78 3.73
C GLY A 125 -10.36 11.39 5.11
N ASP A 126 -9.81 10.80 6.18
CA ASP A 126 -9.88 11.33 7.54
C ASP A 126 -8.84 12.44 7.77
N THR A 127 -9.07 13.56 7.09
CA THR A 127 -8.17 14.71 7.03
C THR A 127 -7.90 15.31 8.41
N ALA A 128 -8.89 15.31 9.30
CA ALA A 128 -8.76 15.92 10.63
C ALA A 128 -7.76 15.15 11.50
N HIS A 129 -7.97 13.85 11.69
CA HIS A 129 -7.07 13.02 12.50
C HIS A 129 -5.69 12.89 11.87
N ALA A 130 -5.63 12.73 10.54
CA ALA A 130 -4.36 12.68 9.80
C ALA A 130 -3.52 13.95 10.01
N LYS A 131 -4.13 15.14 9.89
CA LYS A 131 -3.43 16.41 10.07
C LYS A 131 -2.93 16.59 11.50
N THR A 132 -3.74 16.27 12.51
CA THR A 132 -3.31 16.35 13.92
C THR A 132 -2.10 15.45 14.19
N MET A 133 -2.13 14.20 13.70
CA MET A 133 -1.00 13.29 13.85
C MET A 133 0.25 13.76 13.09
N PHE A 134 0.07 14.24 11.85
CA PHE A 134 1.14 14.77 11.03
C PHE A 134 1.86 15.95 11.69
N GLU A 135 1.11 16.93 12.22
CA GLU A 135 1.68 18.09 12.90
C GLU A 135 2.43 17.69 14.18
N ALA A 136 1.90 16.75 14.94
CA ALA A 136 2.58 16.21 16.12
C ALA A 136 3.89 15.49 15.76
N LEU A 137 3.88 14.66 14.71
CA LEU A 137 5.08 13.98 14.20
C LEU A 137 6.14 14.97 13.73
N ARG A 138 5.76 15.97 12.94
CA ARG A 138 6.69 16.98 12.41
C ARG A 138 7.34 17.80 13.54
N LYS A 139 6.60 18.07 14.62
CA LYS A 139 7.12 18.75 15.80
C LYS A 139 8.08 17.86 16.61
N ALA A 140 7.78 16.56 16.72
CA ALA A 140 8.59 15.61 17.48
C ALA A 140 9.88 15.19 16.75
N GLU A 141 9.85 15.16 15.42
CA GLU A 141 10.93 14.62 14.59
C GLU A 141 11.45 15.64 13.54
N PRO A 142 11.81 16.87 13.93
CA PRO A 142 12.10 17.96 12.98
C PRO A 142 13.35 17.70 12.12
N THR A 143 14.31 16.90 12.60
CA THR A 143 15.59 16.63 11.93
C THR A 143 15.66 15.25 11.27
N ASN A 144 14.58 14.47 11.33
CA ASN A 144 14.58 13.11 10.81
C ASN A 144 14.59 13.13 9.26
N THR A 145 15.71 12.77 8.66
CA THR A 145 15.92 12.86 7.21
C THR A 145 14.91 12.03 6.42
N MET A 146 14.65 10.79 6.82
CA MET A 146 13.70 9.92 6.11
C MET A 146 12.27 10.45 6.21
N LEU A 147 11.88 10.98 7.38
CA LEU A 147 10.56 11.59 7.51
C LEU A 147 10.44 12.86 6.67
N ASN A 148 11.43 13.74 6.69
CA ASN A 148 11.39 15.01 5.95
C ASN A 148 11.46 14.84 4.43
N LEU A 149 12.24 13.89 3.92
CA LEU A 149 12.47 13.73 2.48
C LEU A 149 11.52 12.74 1.81
N TYR A 150 10.85 11.87 2.57
CA TYR A 150 9.96 10.85 2.03
C TYR A 150 8.56 10.93 2.65
N TRP A 151 8.44 10.64 3.95
CA TRP A 151 7.13 10.39 4.55
C TRP A 151 6.26 11.62 4.73
N PHE A 152 6.84 12.74 5.15
CA PHE A 152 6.10 13.99 5.36
C PHE A 152 5.55 14.54 4.04
N PRO A 153 6.32 14.62 2.94
CA PRO A 153 5.78 14.94 1.63
C PRO A 153 4.62 14.03 1.20
N VAL A 154 4.70 12.73 1.48
CA VAL A 154 3.64 11.76 1.11
C VAL A 154 2.36 12.00 1.89
N ILE A 155 2.45 12.20 3.22
CA ILE A 155 1.29 12.48 4.07
C ILE A 155 0.68 13.85 3.71
N GLU A 156 1.51 14.88 3.50
CA GLU A 156 1.05 16.21 3.11
C GLU A 156 0.35 16.19 1.74
N ALA A 157 0.91 15.48 0.75
CA ALA A 157 0.29 15.33 -0.56
C ALA A 157 -1.04 14.56 -0.51
N ALA A 158 -1.16 13.54 0.35
CA ALA A 158 -2.44 12.87 0.58
C ALA A 158 -3.49 13.83 1.19
N LEU A 159 -3.08 14.71 2.11
CA LEU A 159 -3.94 15.76 2.67
C LEU A 159 -4.32 16.82 1.62
N ASP A 160 -3.40 17.20 0.73
CA ASP A 160 -3.66 18.13 -0.38
C ASP A 160 -4.69 17.56 -1.36
N LEU A 161 -4.62 16.25 -1.66
CA LEU A 161 -5.62 15.56 -2.50
C LEU A 161 -7.02 15.61 -1.89
N ASN A 162 -7.14 15.39 -0.58
CA ASN A 162 -8.43 15.50 0.11
C ASN A 162 -9.00 16.92 0.10
N GLN A 163 -8.12 17.93 0.04
CA GLN A 163 -8.49 19.34 -0.08
C GLN A 163 -8.75 19.77 -1.53
N GLN A 164 -8.78 18.83 -2.49
CA GLN A 164 -8.94 19.11 -3.91
C GLN A 164 -7.83 20.02 -4.47
N GLN A 165 -6.60 19.88 -3.96
CA GLN A 165 -5.40 20.61 -4.41
C GLN A 165 -4.39 19.67 -5.07
N PRO A 166 -4.73 18.96 -6.17
CA PRO A 166 -3.83 17.98 -6.77
C PRO A 166 -2.53 18.58 -7.32
N ALA A 167 -2.56 19.82 -7.85
CA ALA A 167 -1.36 20.54 -8.29
C ALA A 167 -0.37 20.77 -7.16
N ARG A 168 -0.89 21.08 -5.96
CA ARG A 168 -0.06 21.22 -4.77
C ARG A 168 0.55 19.89 -4.38
N ALA A 169 -0.23 18.81 -4.40
CA ALA A 169 0.27 17.46 -4.11
C ALA A 169 1.44 17.07 -5.04
N VAL A 170 1.38 17.40 -6.34
CA VAL A 170 2.48 17.17 -7.29
C VAL A 170 3.73 17.94 -6.89
N VAL A 171 3.61 19.22 -6.55
CA VAL A 171 4.75 20.06 -6.11
C VAL A 171 5.32 19.56 -4.78
N THR A 172 4.46 19.24 -3.82
CA THR A 172 4.84 18.67 -2.51
C THR A 172 5.66 17.39 -2.67
N LEU A 173 5.33 16.55 -3.66
CA LEU A 173 6.03 15.27 -3.92
C LEU A 173 7.27 15.40 -4.80
N ALA A 174 7.56 16.54 -5.42
CA ALA A 174 8.72 16.68 -6.30
C ALA A 174 10.07 16.35 -5.61
N PRO A 175 10.30 16.74 -4.33
CA PRO A 175 11.54 16.41 -3.63
C PRO A 175 11.74 14.91 -3.36
N THR A 176 10.70 14.07 -3.45
CA THR A 176 10.82 12.63 -3.15
C THR A 176 11.41 11.84 -4.31
N ILE A 177 11.48 12.40 -5.53
CA ILE A 177 11.90 11.69 -6.75
C ILE A 177 13.25 10.95 -6.59
N PRO A 178 14.31 11.55 -6.00
CA PRO A 178 15.59 10.85 -5.82
C PRO A 178 15.55 9.71 -4.80
N TYR A 179 14.49 9.65 -3.98
CA TYR A 179 14.38 8.74 -2.83
C TYR A 179 13.28 7.69 -2.99
N GLU A 180 12.43 7.80 -4.01
CA GLU A 180 11.21 6.99 -4.13
C GLU A 180 11.48 5.49 -4.38
N LEU A 181 12.63 5.18 -4.99
CA LEU A 181 13.15 3.81 -5.16
C LEU A 181 13.96 3.32 -3.94
N GLY A 182 14.40 4.23 -3.06
CA GLY A 182 15.26 3.91 -1.92
C GLY A 182 14.53 3.24 -0.75
N GLY A 183 13.20 3.23 -0.78
CA GLY A 183 12.34 2.55 0.20
C GLY A 183 12.44 3.11 1.63
N GLY A 184 11.35 3.70 2.13
CA GLY A 184 11.23 4.08 3.55
C GLY A 184 10.83 2.95 4.48
N GLY A 185 10.82 1.69 4.01
CA GLY A 185 10.22 0.53 4.68
C GLY A 185 9.13 -0.13 3.83
N ALA A 186 8.08 -0.64 4.48
CA ALA A 186 7.04 -1.52 3.93
C ALA A 186 6.13 -0.95 2.82
N THR A 187 6.38 0.26 2.31
CA THR A 187 5.58 0.90 1.24
C THR A 187 6.48 1.55 0.19
N ILE A 188 7.19 0.71 -0.58
CA ILE A 188 8.08 1.17 -1.66
C ILE A 188 7.26 1.86 -2.77
N ILE A 189 7.82 2.93 -3.37
CA ILE A 189 7.24 3.68 -4.50
C ILE A 189 5.88 4.39 -4.19
N TYR A 190 5.50 4.51 -2.92
CA TYR A 190 4.28 5.23 -2.51
C TYR A 190 4.21 6.69 -3.02
N PRO A 191 5.29 7.50 -3.02
CA PRO A 191 5.26 8.85 -3.59
C PRO A 191 4.82 8.89 -5.05
N ALA A 192 5.32 7.96 -5.87
CA ALA A 192 4.94 7.89 -7.28
C ALA A 192 3.46 7.51 -7.44
N TYR A 193 2.95 6.59 -6.62
CA TYR A 193 1.51 6.26 -6.64
C TYR A 193 0.65 7.47 -6.33
N VAL A 194 0.95 8.20 -5.25
CA VAL A 194 0.18 9.40 -4.86
C VAL A 194 0.30 10.50 -5.92
N ARG A 195 1.48 10.69 -6.52
CA ARG A 195 1.70 11.65 -7.61
C ARG A 195 0.91 11.28 -8.87
N GLY A 196 0.86 9.99 -9.22
CA GLY A 196 0.02 9.49 -10.31
C GLY A 196 -1.47 9.74 -10.05
N VAL A 197 -1.94 9.51 -8.81
CA VAL A 197 -3.32 9.84 -8.41
C VAL A 197 -3.59 11.34 -8.49
N ALA A 198 -2.61 12.19 -8.13
CA ALA A 198 -2.72 13.63 -8.31
C ALA A 198 -2.86 14.01 -9.78
N TYR A 199 -2.03 13.47 -10.67
CA TYR A 199 -2.15 13.71 -12.11
C TYR A 199 -3.49 13.22 -12.68
N LEU A 200 -4.04 12.10 -12.20
CA LEU A 200 -5.41 11.68 -12.57
C LEU A 200 -6.45 12.72 -12.15
N ALA A 201 -6.34 13.29 -10.95
CA ALA A 201 -7.25 14.32 -10.46
C ALA A 201 -7.12 15.64 -11.26
N GLU A 202 -5.93 15.95 -11.78
CA GLU A 202 -5.71 17.05 -12.73
C GLU A 202 -6.20 16.76 -14.15
N LYS A 203 -6.69 15.53 -14.42
CA LYS A 203 -6.99 15.02 -15.76
C LYS A 203 -5.76 14.97 -16.68
N ASN A 204 -4.56 14.93 -16.12
CA ASN A 204 -3.30 14.79 -16.85
C ASN A 204 -2.97 13.32 -17.07
N GLY A 205 -3.66 12.69 -18.03
CA GLY A 205 -3.47 11.28 -18.39
C GLY A 205 -2.01 10.91 -18.72
N PRO A 206 -1.29 11.65 -19.57
CA PRO A 206 0.10 11.33 -19.91
C PRO A 206 1.06 11.33 -18.70
N ALA A 207 0.95 12.32 -17.80
CA ALA A 207 1.78 12.36 -16.60
C ALA A 207 1.43 11.24 -15.61
N ALA A 208 0.13 10.94 -15.45
CA ALA A 208 -0.31 9.81 -14.64
C ALA A 208 0.23 8.47 -15.17
N ILE A 209 0.21 8.25 -16.49
CA ILE A 209 0.81 7.07 -17.12
C ILE A 209 2.29 6.95 -16.76
N GLY A 210 3.05 8.05 -16.86
CA GLY A 210 4.47 8.06 -16.52
C GLY A 210 4.76 7.64 -15.07
N GLU A 211 3.91 8.03 -14.12
CA GLU A 211 4.07 7.63 -12.71
C GLU A 211 3.72 6.18 -12.47
N PHE A 212 2.61 5.69 -13.03
CA PHE A 212 2.21 4.29 -12.84
C PHE A 212 3.07 3.31 -13.64
N GLN A 213 3.76 3.75 -14.69
CA GLN A 213 4.71 2.92 -15.44
C GLN A 213 5.86 2.42 -14.56
N LYS A 214 6.28 3.21 -13.56
CA LYS A 214 7.32 2.84 -12.60
C LYS A 214 6.99 1.57 -11.82
N PHE A 215 5.70 1.24 -11.67
CA PHE A 215 5.28 0.01 -10.98
C PHE A 215 5.65 -1.27 -11.74
N TYR A 216 5.85 -1.15 -13.06
CA TYR A 216 6.24 -2.26 -13.92
C TYR A 216 7.76 -2.32 -14.09
N GLU A 217 8.40 -1.15 -14.20
CA GLU A 217 9.85 -1.03 -14.34
C GLU A 217 10.60 -1.51 -13.08
N HIS A 218 9.91 -1.54 -11.94
CA HIS A 218 10.46 -1.91 -10.63
C HIS A 218 9.61 -2.97 -9.92
N ALA A 219 9.02 -3.90 -10.67
CA ALA A 219 8.14 -4.94 -10.13
C ALA A 219 8.84 -5.82 -9.07
N ASP A 220 10.15 -6.02 -9.21
CA ASP A 220 11.01 -6.71 -8.25
C ASP A 220 11.09 -6.01 -6.90
N LEU A 221 11.11 -4.67 -6.89
CA LEU A 221 11.13 -3.86 -5.67
C LEU A 221 9.76 -3.76 -4.99
N ILE A 222 8.68 -3.80 -5.77
CA ILE A 222 7.31 -3.63 -5.26
C ILE A 222 6.77 -4.93 -4.69
N GLY A 223 7.15 -6.06 -5.29
CA GLY A 223 6.75 -7.39 -4.85
C GLY A 223 5.24 -7.52 -4.72
N ASN A 224 4.79 -7.98 -3.56
CA ASN A 224 3.39 -8.30 -3.25
C ASN A 224 2.57 -7.13 -2.69
N SER A 225 2.96 -5.88 -2.92
CA SER A 225 2.18 -4.71 -2.50
C SER A 225 0.84 -4.61 -3.24
N VAL A 226 -0.24 -4.26 -2.51
CA VAL A 226 -1.56 -3.98 -3.11
C VAL A 226 -1.53 -2.83 -4.12
N LEU A 227 -0.52 -1.94 -4.05
CA LEU A 227 -0.39 -0.84 -5.00
C LEU A 227 -0.07 -1.32 -6.42
N ALA A 228 0.58 -2.47 -6.59
CA ALA A 228 0.91 -3.02 -7.92
C ALA A 228 -0.35 -3.31 -8.78
N PRO A 229 -1.33 -4.11 -8.33
CA PRO A 229 -2.56 -4.31 -9.10
C PRO A 229 -3.36 -3.01 -9.21
N LEU A 230 -3.35 -2.15 -8.20
CA LEU A 230 -4.02 -0.85 -8.29
C LEU A 230 -3.38 0.06 -9.35
N ALA A 231 -2.07 -0.02 -9.59
CA ALA A 231 -1.42 0.71 -10.67
C ALA A 231 -1.95 0.29 -12.06
N HIS A 232 -2.34 -0.97 -12.28
CA HIS A 232 -3.07 -1.36 -13.50
C HIS A 232 -4.40 -0.62 -13.64
N LEU A 233 -5.20 -0.60 -12.57
CA LEU A 233 -6.46 0.13 -12.55
C LEU A 233 -6.26 1.62 -12.83
N GLN A 234 -5.23 2.24 -12.22
CA GLN A 234 -4.95 3.64 -12.44
C GLN A 234 -4.39 3.92 -13.85
N MET A 235 -3.61 3.02 -14.44
CA MET A 235 -3.21 3.08 -15.86
C MET A 235 -4.43 3.05 -16.77
N ALA A 236 -5.41 2.19 -16.48
CA ALA A 236 -6.65 2.14 -17.23
C ALA A 236 -7.37 3.50 -17.22
N ARG A 237 -7.53 4.10 -16.03
CA ARG A 237 -8.11 5.44 -15.86
C ARG A 237 -7.32 6.53 -16.58
N ALA A 238 -5.99 6.45 -16.56
CA ALA A 238 -5.13 7.40 -17.26
C ALA A 238 -5.31 7.31 -18.78
N TYR A 239 -5.40 6.10 -19.34
CA TYR A 239 -5.67 5.91 -20.78
C TYR A 239 -7.08 6.31 -21.22
N VAL A 240 -8.07 6.25 -20.32
CA VAL A 240 -9.39 6.86 -20.57
C VAL A 240 -9.24 8.37 -20.78
N LEU A 241 -8.44 9.06 -19.94
CA LEU A 241 -8.19 10.50 -20.08
C LEU A 241 -7.48 10.86 -21.38
N THR A 242 -6.65 9.97 -21.92
CA THR A 242 -5.99 10.18 -23.23
C THR A 242 -6.85 9.77 -24.43
N GLY A 243 -8.09 9.31 -24.20
CA GLY A 243 -8.99 8.81 -25.25
C GLY A 243 -8.60 7.44 -25.85
N ASN A 244 -7.62 6.73 -25.28
CA ASN A 244 -7.18 5.43 -25.78
C ASN A 244 -7.97 4.30 -25.11
N SER A 245 -9.23 4.13 -25.55
CA SER A 245 -10.15 3.14 -24.98
C SER A 245 -9.64 1.70 -25.13
N ALA A 246 -8.88 1.38 -26.19
CA ALA A 246 -8.31 0.05 -26.37
C ALA A 246 -7.28 -0.28 -25.28
N LYS A 247 -6.31 0.62 -25.03
CA LYS A 247 -5.36 0.44 -23.92
C LYS A 247 -6.05 0.46 -22.57
N ALA A 248 -7.02 1.34 -22.36
CA ALA A 248 -7.78 1.38 -21.11
C ALA A 248 -8.46 0.03 -20.83
N LYS A 249 -9.12 -0.57 -21.83
CA LYS A 249 -9.75 -1.89 -21.69
C LYS A 249 -8.75 -2.97 -21.30
N ASN A 250 -7.56 -3.00 -21.91
CA ASN A 250 -6.53 -3.97 -21.59
C ASN A 250 -6.08 -3.85 -20.12
N TYR A 251 -5.78 -2.63 -19.64
CA TYR A 251 -5.37 -2.45 -18.25
C TYR A 251 -6.46 -2.78 -17.21
N TYR A 252 -7.74 -2.53 -17.53
CA TYR A 252 -8.84 -3.03 -16.69
C TYR A 252 -8.87 -4.55 -16.65
N GLN A 253 -8.68 -5.22 -17.81
CA GLN A 253 -8.65 -6.67 -17.89
C GLN A 253 -7.47 -7.27 -17.13
N ASP A 254 -6.29 -6.65 -17.19
CA ASP A 254 -5.11 -7.06 -16.41
C ASP A 254 -5.41 -6.99 -14.91
N PHE A 255 -5.98 -5.87 -14.43
CA PHE A 255 -6.42 -5.72 -13.04
C PHE A 255 -7.42 -6.82 -12.65
N PHE A 256 -8.45 -7.07 -13.47
CA PHE A 256 -9.44 -8.12 -13.20
C PHE A 256 -8.86 -9.53 -13.24
N SER A 257 -7.82 -9.77 -14.03
CA SER A 257 -7.11 -11.06 -14.09
C SER A 257 -6.38 -11.34 -12.77
N ILE A 258 -5.70 -10.34 -12.22
CA ILE A 258 -5.05 -10.43 -10.90
C ILE A 258 -6.11 -10.63 -9.81
N TRP A 259 -7.22 -9.89 -9.89
CA TRP A 259 -8.31 -9.88 -8.91
C TRP A 259 -9.45 -10.86 -9.25
N LYS A 260 -9.18 -11.91 -10.03
CA LYS A 260 -10.20 -12.89 -10.46
C LYS A 260 -10.88 -13.61 -9.28
N ASN A 261 -10.15 -13.77 -8.17
CA ASN A 261 -10.58 -14.42 -6.93
C ASN A 261 -10.66 -13.43 -5.76
N ALA A 262 -10.80 -12.12 -6.05
CA ALA A 262 -10.96 -11.10 -5.03
C ALA A 262 -12.31 -11.23 -4.31
N ASP A 263 -12.39 -10.73 -3.09
CA ASP A 263 -13.65 -10.72 -2.35
C ASP A 263 -14.70 -9.89 -3.13
N PRO A 264 -15.96 -10.34 -3.21
CA PRO A 264 -16.97 -9.71 -4.06
C PRO A 264 -17.33 -8.28 -3.62
N ASP A 265 -17.07 -7.96 -2.35
CA ASP A 265 -17.51 -6.71 -1.73
C ASP A 265 -16.45 -5.60 -1.69
N VAL A 266 -15.24 -5.84 -2.20
CA VAL A 266 -14.17 -4.82 -2.17
C VAL A 266 -14.60 -3.57 -2.96
N PRO A 267 -14.66 -2.37 -2.33
CA PRO A 267 -15.23 -1.17 -2.94
C PRO A 267 -14.57 -0.75 -4.26
N ILE A 268 -13.24 -0.83 -4.35
CA ILE A 268 -12.50 -0.46 -5.57
C ILE A 268 -12.82 -1.39 -6.75
N MET A 269 -13.08 -2.68 -6.50
CA MET A 269 -13.44 -3.64 -7.55
C MET A 269 -14.82 -3.33 -8.14
N LYS A 270 -15.79 -2.95 -7.30
CA LYS A 270 -17.13 -2.53 -7.75
C LYS A 270 -17.04 -1.28 -8.63
N LYS A 271 -16.24 -0.28 -8.22
CA LYS A 271 -15.97 0.93 -9.00
C LYS A 271 -15.32 0.60 -10.35
N ALA A 272 -14.26 -0.21 -10.35
CA ALA A 272 -13.54 -0.60 -11.56
C ALA A 272 -14.45 -1.31 -12.58
N LYS A 273 -15.30 -2.24 -12.14
CA LYS A 273 -16.28 -2.92 -13.02
C LYS A 273 -17.27 -1.93 -13.65
N ALA A 274 -17.79 -0.98 -12.86
CA ALA A 274 -18.69 0.05 -13.35
C ALA A 274 -18.02 1.02 -14.32
N GLU A 275 -16.74 1.36 -14.09
CA GLU A 275 -15.94 2.19 -15.00
C GLU A 275 -15.67 1.45 -16.32
N TYR A 276 -15.25 0.18 -16.27
CA TYR A 276 -15.00 -0.65 -17.46
C TYR A 276 -16.25 -0.84 -18.34
N ALA A 277 -17.42 -1.03 -17.71
CA ALA A 277 -18.68 -1.18 -18.44
C ALA A 277 -19.03 0.05 -19.31
N LYS A 278 -18.57 1.25 -18.95
CA LYS A 278 -18.77 2.47 -19.73
C LYS A 278 -17.87 2.57 -20.96
N LEU A 279 -16.85 1.71 -21.06
CA LEU A 279 -15.96 1.64 -22.22
C LEU A 279 -16.49 0.68 -23.29
N GLN A 280 -17.48 -0.15 -22.96
CA GLN A 280 -18.07 -1.13 -23.87
C GLN A 280 -18.90 -0.45 -24.95
#